data_AF-A0A1J4P3R2-F1
#
_entry.id   AF-A0A1J4P3R2-F1
#
_cell.length_a   1.000
_cell.length_b   1.000
_cell.length_c   1.000
_cell.angle_alpha   90.00
_cell.angle_beta   90.00
_cell.angle_gamma   90.00
#
_symmetry.space_group_name_H-M   'P 1'
#
loop_
_entity.id
_entity.type
_entity.pdbx_description
1 polymer ?
#
loop_
_entity_poly.entity_id
_entity_poly.type
_entity_poly.pdbx_seq_one_letter_code
_entity_poly.pdbx_strand_id
1 'polypeptide(L)'
;MRDDAAEREDAATWSPLNSDGWYAARDAATALRDALLRAGLERDFPYLRADLNAFGHGFVELGRVSPATAERLAELLRTALATGLQRLEENDGSTSDQGAGKD
;
A
#
# COMPACT_ATOMS: atom_id res chain seq x y z
N MET A 1 -41.85 17.47 6.20
CA MET A 1 -40.55 18.03 5.80
C MET A 1 -39.53 17.32 6.68
N ARG A 2 -38.88 16.27 6.18
CA ARG A 2 -37.90 15.47 6.95
C ARG A 2 -36.55 16.17 6.82
N ASP A 3 -35.85 16.31 7.94
CA ASP A 3 -34.52 16.89 8.04
C ASP A 3 -33.48 15.99 7.34
N ASP A 4 -33.11 16.33 6.11
CA ASP A 4 -31.97 15.80 5.38
C ASP A 4 -30.65 16.46 5.86
N ALA A 5 -30.39 16.41 7.18
CA ALA A 5 -29.28 17.12 7.81
C ALA A 5 -28.26 16.20 8.51
N ALA A 6 -28.33 14.88 8.30
CA ALA A 6 -27.43 13.91 8.94
C ALA A 6 -26.21 13.50 8.10
N GLU A 7 -26.11 13.88 6.82
CA GLU A 7 -25.05 13.40 5.92
C GLU A 7 -24.32 14.53 5.19
N ARG A 8 -23.92 15.56 5.94
CA ARG A 8 -22.77 16.37 5.51
C ARG A 8 -21.71 16.18 6.58
N GLU A 9 -21.02 15.04 6.52
CA GLU A 9 -19.68 14.95 7.10
C GLU A 9 -18.93 16.18 6.61
N ASP A 10 -18.67 17.10 7.53
CA ASP A 10 -17.98 18.32 7.24
C ASP A 10 -16.57 17.94 6.75
N ALA A 11 -16.34 18.07 5.45
CA ALA A 11 -15.05 17.79 4.82
C ALA A 11 -13.91 18.63 5.42
N ALA A 12 -14.22 19.66 6.23
CA ALA A 12 -13.27 20.43 7.01
C ALA A 12 -12.88 19.81 8.37
N THR A 13 -13.51 18.71 8.80
CA THR A 13 -13.14 17.94 10.02
C THR A 13 -12.05 16.90 9.74
N TRP A 14 -11.30 17.04 8.65
CA TRP A 14 -10.17 16.17 8.37
C TRP A 14 -8.98 16.52 9.28
N SER A 15 -8.64 15.62 10.19
CA SER A 15 -7.41 15.70 10.99
C SER A 15 -6.45 14.57 10.58
N PRO A 16 -5.21 14.87 10.15
CA PRO A 16 -4.23 13.85 9.77
C PRO A 16 -3.85 12.92 10.92
N LEU A 17 -4.09 13.32 12.18
CA LEU A 17 -3.84 12.50 13.38
C LEU A 17 -4.94 11.47 13.64
N ASN A 18 -6.14 11.64 13.07
CA ASN A 18 -7.31 10.78 13.33
C ASN A 18 -7.68 9.91 12.12
N SER A 19 -6.88 9.92 11.05
CA SER A 19 -7.15 9.11 9.85
C SER A 19 -6.19 7.92 9.81
N ASP A 20 -6.68 6.74 10.20
CA ASP A 20 -5.95 5.47 10.10
C ASP A 20 -5.42 5.24 8.67
N GLY A 21 -6.14 5.72 7.66
CA GLY A 21 -5.72 5.67 6.25
C GLY A 21 -4.43 6.46 5.96
N TRP A 22 -4.17 7.57 6.65
CA TRP A 22 -2.95 8.36 6.47
C TRP A 22 -1.72 7.59 6.96
N TYR A 23 -1.81 6.99 8.15
CA TYR A 23 -0.73 6.18 8.71
C TYR A 23 -0.53 4.89 7.91
N ALA A 24 -1.62 4.22 7.51
CA ALA A 24 -1.55 3.03 6.66
C ALA A 24 -0.85 3.31 5.32
N ALA A 25 -1.16 4.43 4.67
CA ALA A 25 -0.51 4.82 3.42
C ALA A 25 0.98 5.14 3.61
N ARG A 26 1.34 5.85 4.70
CA ARG A 26 2.73 6.13 5.06
C ARG A 26 3.53 4.85 5.29
N ASP A 27 2.97 3.94 6.08
CA ASP A 27 3.62 2.71 6.48
C ASP A 27 3.79 1.79 5.27
N ALA A 28 2.78 1.70 4.39
CA ALA A 28 2.87 0.97 3.14
C ALA A 28 3.98 1.52 2.22
N ALA A 29 4.04 2.85 2.04
CA ALA A 29 5.08 3.48 1.22
C ALA A 29 6.49 3.26 1.81
N THR A 30 6.61 3.34 3.14
CA THR A 30 7.87 3.10 3.86
C THR A 30 8.31 1.65 3.74
N ALA A 31 7.39 0.71 3.91
CA ALA A 31 7.65 -0.72 3.75
C ALA A 31 8.08 -1.06 2.32
N LEU A 32 7.47 -0.44 1.31
CA LEU A 32 7.88 -0.60 -0.09
C LEU A 32 9.31 -0.12 -0.32
N ARG A 33 9.67 1.08 0.16
CA ARG A 33 11.05 1.58 0.11
C ARG A 33 12.02 0.57 0.73
N ASP A 34 11.72 0.09 1.92
CA ASP A 34 12.60 -0.82 2.66
C ASP A 34 12.75 -2.17 1.93
N ALA A 35 11.70 -2.67 1.28
CA ALA A 35 11.76 -3.86 0.44
C ALA A 35 12.67 -3.65 -0.78
N LEU A 36 12.61 -2.48 -1.43
CA LEU A 36 13.48 -2.14 -2.55
C LEU A 36 14.96 -2.05 -2.15
N LEU A 37 15.25 -1.49 -0.98
CA LEU A 37 16.61 -1.49 -0.42
C LEU A 37 17.10 -2.91 -0.15
N ARG A 38 16.27 -3.76 0.50
CA ARG A 38 16.60 -5.18 0.76
C ARG A 38 16.80 -6.01 -0.51
N ALA A 39 16.19 -5.63 -1.62
CA ALA A 39 16.39 -6.26 -2.92
C ALA A 39 17.77 -5.94 -3.56
N GLY A 40 18.63 -5.19 -2.85
CA GLY A 40 20.00 -4.85 -3.29
C GLY A 40 20.08 -3.69 -4.28
N LEU A 41 19.00 -2.92 -4.41
CA LEU A 41 18.91 -1.80 -5.35
C LEU A 41 19.36 -0.48 -4.73
N GLU A 42 19.90 -0.50 -3.51
CA GLU A 42 20.36 0.67 -2.75
C GLU A 42 21.36 1.55 -3.52
N ARG A 43 22.24 0.94 -4.33
CA ARG A 43 23.24 1.67 -5.14
C ARG A 43 22.63 2.31 -6.38
N ASP A 44 21.48 1.80 -6.82
CA ASP A 44 20.79 2.26 -8.03
C ASP A 44 19.72 3.31 -7.74
N PHE A 45 19.39 3.55 -6.46
CA PHE A 45 18.39 4.53 -6.03
C PHE A 45 18.96 5.60 -5.09
N PRO A 46 19.81 6.51 -5.58
CA PRO A 46 20.45 7.53 -4.76
C PRO A 46 19.48 8.53 -4.08
N TYR A 47 18.23 8.59 -4.54
CA TYR A 47 17.21 9.51 -4.00
C TYR A 47 15.95 8.77 -3.53
N LEU A 48 16.07 7.48 -3.19
CA LEU A 48 14.91 6.68 -2.78
C LEU A 48 14.24 7.26 -1.53
N ARG A 49 12.98 7.68 -1.66
CA ARG A 49 12.19 8.24 -0.55
C ARG A 49 10.74 7.78 -0.63
N ALA A 50 10.17 7.45 0.52
CA ALA A 50 8.74 7.28 0.67
C ALA A 50 8.12 8.56 1.25
N ASP A 51 6.99 8.99 0.74
CA ASP A 51 6.25 10.14 1.24
C ASP A 51 4.75 10.02 0.97
N LEU A 52 3.98 10.99 1.46
CA LEU A 52 2.55 11.16 1.24
C LEU A 52 2.28 12.49 0.53
N ASN A 53 1.31 12.49 -0.37
CA ASN A 53 0.81 13.75 -0.91
C ASN A 53 -0.22 14.40 0.04
N ALA A 54 -0.65 15.62 -0.29
CA ALA A 54 -1.64 16.36 0.50
C ALA A 54 -3.01 15.66 0.62
N PHE A 55 -3.28 14.66 -0.23
CA PHE A 55 -4.50 13.84 -0.20
C PHE A 55 -4.33 12.55 0.61
N GLY A 56 -3.15 12.28 1.17
CA GLY A 56 -2.86 11.07 1.93
C GLY A 56 -2.54 9.84 1.07
N HIS A 57 -2.29 10.00 -0.23
CA HIS A 57 -1.81 8.89 -1.05
C HIS A 57 -0.30 8.71 -0.90
N GLY A 58 0.12 7.49 -0.57
CA GLY A 58 1.53 7.11 -0.45
C GLY A 58 2.20 7.02 -1.81
N PHE A 59 3.42 7.53 -1.92
CA PHE A 59 4.26 7.37 -3.10
C PHE A 59 5.72 7.12 -2.72
N VAL A 60 6.46 6.52 -3.64
CA VAL A 60 7.91 6.32 -3.52
C VAL A 60 8.59 7.04 -4.67
N GLU A 61 9.43 8.01 -4.34
CA GLU A 61 10.29 8.72 -5.28
C GLU A 61 11.60 7.94 -5.44
N LEU A 62 11.94 7.57 -6.67
CA LEU A 62 13.17 6.84 -7.00
C LEU A 62 14.34 7.78 -7.37
N GLY A 63 14.01 9.00 -7.81
CA GLY A 63 14.93 9.93 -8.45
C GLY A 63 15.43 9.44 -9.82
N ARG A 64 16.66 9.83 -10.19
CA ARG A 64 17.29 9.42 -11.45
C ARG A 64 17.76 7.97 -11.34
N VAL A 65 17.21 7.12 -12.20
CA VAL A 65 17.55 5.70 -12.31
C VAL A 65 18.00 5.36 -13.72
N SER A 66 18.83 4.33 -13.87
CA SER A 66 19.18 3.82 -15.21
C SER A 66 18.01 3.05 -15.83
N PRO A 67 17.91 2.97 -17.17
CA PRO A 67 16.89 2.14 -17.82
C PRO A 67 16.92 0.67 -17.35
N ALA A 68 18.11 0.10 -17.22
CA ALA A 68 18.29 -1.27 -16.73
C ALA A 68 17.77 -1.45 -15.28
N THR A 69 17.99 -0.46 -14.43
CA THR A 69 17.44 -0.45 -13.06
C THR A 69 15.92 -0.41 -13.08
N ALA A 70 15.32 0.42 -13.94
CA ALA A 70 13.86 0.53 -14.07
C ALA A 70 13.23 -0.78 -14.56
N GLU A 71 13.85 -1.46 -15.51
CA GLU A 71 13.40 -2.78 -15.98
C GLU A 71 13.48 -3.84 -14.87
N ARG A 72 14.57 -3.86 -14.12
CA ARG A 72 14.75 -4.77 -12.97
C ARG A 72 13.71 -4.51 -11.89
N LEU A 73 13.43 -3.24 -11.58
CA LEU A 73 12.38 -2.86 -10.65
C LEU A 73 11.00 -3.33 -11.13
N ALA A 74 10.69 -3.09 -12.41
CA ALA A 74 9.41 -3.48 -12.99
C ALA A 74 9.20 -5.01 -12.93
N GLU A 75 10.26 -5.79 -13.15
CA GLU A 75 10.20 -7.24 -13.02
C GLU A 75 9.93 -7.69 -11.58
N LEU A 76 10.63 -7.12 -10.61
CA LEU A 76 10.39 -7.41 -9.19
C LEU A 76 8.96 -7.09 -8.76
N LEU A 77 8.41 -5.96 -9.24
CA LEU A 77 7.01 -5.59 -8.96
C LEU A 77 6.02 -6.57 -9.59
N ARG A 78 6.26 -6.99 -10.84
CA ARG A 78 5.43 -8.01 -11.51
C ARG A 78 5.44 -9.33 -10.75
N THR A 79 6.62 -9.81 -10.35
CA THR A 79 6.74 -11.05 -9.57
C THR A 79 6.04 -10.92 -8.22
N ALA A 80 6.26 -9.82 -7.50
CA ALA A 80 5.65 -9.59 -6.19
C ALA A 80 4.12 -9.54 -6.27
N LEU A 81 3.56 -8.89 -7.30
CA LEU A 81 2.12 -8.84 -7.53
C LEU A 81 1.56 -10.22 -7.86
N ALA A 82 2.20 -10.97 -8.76
CA ALA A 82 1.76 -12.33 -9.11
C ALA A 82 1.73 -13.25 -7.88
N THR A 83 2.79 -13.26 -7.08
CA THR A 83 2.87 -14.08 -5.86
C THR A 83 1.92 -13.58 -4.76
N GLY A 84 1.74 -12.27 -4.62
CA GLY A 84 0.84 -11.68 -3.64
C GLY A 84 -0.63 -11.99 -3.92
N LEU A 85 -1.03 -11.92 -5.19
CA LEU A 85 -2.39 -12.28 -5.64
C LEU A 85 -2.69 -13.76 -5.41
N GLN A 86 -1.76 -14.65 -5.74
CA GLN A 86 -1.89 -16.09 -5.47
C GLN A 86 -2.15 -16.37 -3.98
N ARG A 87 -1.42 -15.72 -3.07
CA ARG A 87 -1.62 -15.88 -1.63
C ARG A 87 -3.00 -15.37 -1.16
N LEU A 88 -3.53 -14.34 -1.81
CA LEU A 88 -4.86 -13.80 -1.49
C LEU A 88 -5.96 -14.80 -1.90
N GLU A 89 -5.82 -15.42 -3.07
CA GLU A 89 -6.71 -16.47 -3.57
C GLU A 89 -6.69 -17.72 -2.69
N GLU A 90 -5.51 -18.14 -2.21
CA GLU A 90 -5.34 -19.28 -1.29
C GLU A 90 -5.97 -19.04 0.09
N ASN A 91 -5.91 -17.81 0.60
CA ASN A 91 -6.49 -17.43 1.89
C ASN A 91 -8.03 -17.35 1.85
N ASP A 92 -8.62 -16.94 0.72
CA ASP A 92 -10.08 -16.87 0.56
C ASP A 92 -10.72 -18.27 0.52
N GLY A 93 -10.00 -19.26 -0.03
CA GLY A 93 -10.43 -20.66 -0.09
C GLY A 93 -10.37 -21.44 1.23
N SER A 94 -9.71 -20.92 2.28
CA SER A 94 -9.50 -21.62 3.55
C SER A 94 -10.55 -21.31 4.63
N THR A 95 -11.49 -20.40 4.37
CA THR A 95 -12.48 -19.94 5.37
C THR A 95 -13.76 -20.80 5.39
N SER A 96 -13.94 -21.74 4.47
CA SER A 96 -15.21 -22.45 4.24
C SER A 96 -15.37 -23.83 4.90
N ASP A 97 -14.43 -24.30 5.75
CA ASP A 97 -14.49 -25.67 6.33
C ASP A 97 -14.56 -25.76 7.87
N GLN A 98 -14.79 -24.65 8.60
CA GLN A 98 -14.89 -24.69 10.07
C GLN A 98 -16.26 -24.23 10.57
N GLY A 99 -17.27 -25.10 10.39
CA GLY A 99 -18.63 -24.82 10.86
C GLY A 99 -19.62 -25.99 10.74
N ALA A 100 -19.17 -27.24 10.87
CA ALA A 100 -20.07 -28.39 10.96
C ALA A 100 -19.55 -29.40 11.98
N GLY A 101 -19.97 -29.26 13.23
CA GLY A 101 -19.70 -30.27 14.26
C GLY A 101 -19.64 -29.73 15.66
N LYS A 102 -20.81 -29.52 16.28
CA LYS A 102 -21.00 -29.85 17.69
C LYS A 102 -22.49 -29.93 18.03
N ASP A 103 -22.95 -31.18 17.99
CA ASP A 103 -23.84 -31.89 18.94
C ASP A 103 -24.76 -31.05 19.84
#